data_AF-A0A965ZFT9-F1
#
_entry.id   AF-A0A965ZFT9-F1
#
_cell.length_a   1.000
_cell.length_b   1.000
_cell.length_c   1.000
_cell.angle_alpha   90.00
_cell.angle_beta   90.00
_cell.angle_gamma   90.00
#
_symmetry.space_group_name_H-M   'P 1'
#
loop_
_entity.id
_entity.type
_entity.pdbx_description
1 polymer ?
#
loop_
_entity_poly.entity_id
_entity_poly.type
_entity_poly.pdbx_seq_one_letter_code
_entity_poly.pdbx_strand_id
1 'polypeptide(L)' 'MDQYAQRMYEMKLTDIYNNSSWIPDEISLPDFIALFPVEFKNDVAIRPDKPKDFDLDRDTYLAIMVAFRQAFS' A
#
# COMPACT_ATOMS: atom_id res chain seq x y z
N MET A 1 -11.48 14.18 3.32
CA MET A 1 -11.23 12.81 2.84
C MET A 1 -11.02 12.85 1.34
N ASP A 2 -9.77 12.71 0.88
CA ASP A 2 -9.44 12.75 -0.56
C ASP A 2 -9.66 11.37 -1.19
N GLN A 3 -10.88 11.14 -1.69
CA GLN A 3 -11.26 9.90 -2.38
C GLN A 3 -10.41 9.62 -3.63
N TYR A 4 -9.87 10.67 -4.26
CA TYR A 4 -9.03 10.51 -5.44
C TYR A 4 -7.66 9.97 -5.05
N ALA A 5 -7.04 10.57 -4.03
CA ALA A 5 -5.77 10.10 -3.48
C ALA A 5 -5.85 8.63 -3.01
N GLN A 6 -6.94 8.25 -2.33
CA GLN A 6 -7.16 6.89 -1.90
C GLN A 6 -7.24 5.89 -3.07
N ARG A 7 -8.02 6.21 -4.12
CA ARG A 7 -8.08 5.36 -5.33
C ARG A 7 -6.74 5.27 -6.05
N MET A 8 -6.00 6.38 -6.12
CA MET A 8 -4.67 6.38 -6.72
C MET A 8 -3.70 5.50 -5.92
N TYR A 9 -3.81 5.49 -4.59
CA TYR A 9 -3.02 4.60 -3.75
C TYR A 9 -3.36 3.13 -3.98
N GLU A 10 -4.64 2.77 -3.99
CA GLU A 10 -5.11 1.39 -4.26
C GLU A 10 -4.66 0.89 -5.65
N MET A 11 -4.71 1.75 -6.68
CA MET A 11 -4.16 1.43 -8.01
C MET A 11 -2.66 1.13 -7.95
N LYS A 12 -1.88 1.95 -7.25
CA LYS A 12 -0.43 1.72 -7.10
C LYS A 12 -0.11 0.46 -6.30
N LEU A 13 -0.89 0.14 -5.26
CA LEU A 13 -0.75 -1.12 -4.54
C LEU A 13 -1.02 -2.31 -5.47
N THR A 14 -2.03 -2.20 -6.33
CA THR A 14 -2.35 -3.22 -7.34
C THR A 14 -1.20 -3.39 -8.34
N ASP A 15 -0.58 -2.30 -8.78
CA ASP A 15 0.60 -2.37 -9.66
C ASP A 15 1.78 -3.05 -8.97
N ILE A 16 2.04 -2.75 -7.70
CA ILE A 16 3.11 -3.39 -6.92
C ILE A 16 2.84 -4.89 -6.77
N TYR A 17 1.60 -5.26 -6.45
CA TYR A 17 1.17 -6.65 -6.34
C TYR A 17 1.40 -7.42 -7.65
N ASN A 18 0.94 -6.87 -8.77
CA ASN A 18 1.04 -7.53 -10.09
C ASN A 18 2.48 -7.62 -10.60
N ASN A 19 3.34 -6.66 -10.22
CA ASN A 19 4.75 -6.67 -10.62
C ASN A 19 5.62 -7.53 -9.69
N SER A 20 5.11 -7.94 -8.54
CA SER A 20 5.81 -8.89 -7.67
C SER A 20 5.58 -10.32 -8.17
N SER A 21 6.66 -11.08 -8.26
CA SER A 21 6.59 -12.49 -8.64
C SER A 21 6.11 -13.39 -7.51
N TRP A 22 6.15 -12.93 -6.25
CA TRP A 22 5.96 -13.79 -5.08
C TRP A 22 4.71 -13.43 -4.27
N ILE A 23 4.31 -12.15 -4.24
CA ILE A 23 3.15 -11.70 -3.45
C ILE A 23 1.85 -12.38 -3.92
N PRO A 24 1.57 -12.52 -5.24
CA PRO A 24 0.36 -13.18 -5.69
C PRO A 24 0.27 -14.68 -5.36
N ASP A 25 1.39 -15.33 -5.08
CA ASP A 25 1.45 -16.74 -4.69
C ASP A 25 1.19 -16.92 -3.17
N GLU A 26 1.40 -15.88 -2.36
CA GLU A 26 1.29 -15.92 -0.90
C GLU A 26 -0.05 -15.37 -0.37
N ILE A 27 -0.61 -14.34 -1.03
CA ILE A 27 -1.74 -13.58 -0.52
C ILE A 27 -2.59 -13.04 -1.68
N SER A 28 -3.90 -12.95 -1.50
CA SER A 28 -4.80 -12.37 -2.50
C SER A 28 -4.66 -10.84 -2.60
N LEU A 29 -4.93 -10.25 -3.76
CA LEU A 29 -4.88 -8.78 -3.93
C LEU A 29 -5.74 -8.02 -2.89
N PRO A 30 -7.01 -8.41 -2.61
CA PRO A 30 -7.80 -7.74 -1.58
C PRO A 30 -7.16 -7.78 -0.19
N ASP A 31 -6.59 -8.93 0.18
CA ASP A 31 -5.93 -9.10 1.47
C ASP A 31 -4.63 -8.27 1.52
N PHE A 32 -3.87 -8.22 0.43
CA PHE A 32 -2.67 -7.40 0.31
C PHE A 32 -2.99 -5.90 0.47
N ILE A 33 -4.05 -5.42 -0.17
CA ILE A 33 -4.50 -4.03 0.01
C ILE A 33 -4.90 -3.78 1.48
N ALA A 34 -5.54 -4.75 2.13
CA ALA A 34 -5.95 -4.65 3.52
C ALA A 34 -4.76 -4.59 4.51
N LEU A 35 -3.56 -5.05 4.12
CA LEU A 35 -2.34 -4.88 4.92
C LEU A 35 -1.88 -3.41 5.03
N PHE A 36 -2.31 -2.55 4.11
CA PHE A 36 -1.90 -1.15 4.03
C PHE A 36 -3.10 -0.20 4.03
N PRO A 37 -3.86 -0.13 5.13
CA PRO A 37 -5.01 0.76 5.22
C PRO A 37 -4.57 2.23 5.18
N VAL A 38 -5.39 3.07 4.55
CA VAL A 38 -5.22 4.52 4.60
C VAL A 38 -5.87 5.05 5.86
N GLU A 39 -5.05 5.53 6.80
CA GLU A 39 -5.52 6.18 8.02
C GLU A 39 -5.35 7.70 7.91
N PHE A 40 -6.27 8.46 8.51
CA PHE A 40 -6.21 9.92 8.55
C PHE A 40 -6.18 10.41 10.00
N LYS A 41 -5.28 11.35 10.28
CA LYS A 41 -5.21 12.06 11.56
C LYS A 41 -5.10 13.55 11.32
N ASN A 42 -6.06 14.31 11.85
CA ASN A 42 -6.18 15.75 11.62
C ASN A 42 -6.18 16.12 10.12
N ASP A 43 -6.98 15.42 9.33
CA ASP A 43 -7.08 15.57 7.86
C ASP A 43 -5.80 15.26 7.06
N VAL A 44 -4.75 14.75 7.71
CA VAL A 44 -3.50 14.31 7.06
C VAL A 44 -3.48 12.79 7.01
N ALA A 45 -3.20 12.23 5.83
CA ALA A 45 -3.01 10.79 5.67
C ALA A 45 -1.73 10.34 6.40
N ILE A 46 -1.84 9.31 7.23
CA ILE A 46 -0.73 8.73 7.96
C ILE A 46 -0.12 7.60 7.13
N ARG A 47 1.20 7.61 7.04
CA ARG A 47 1.97 6.55 6.40
C ARG A 47 1.66 5.20 7.07
N PRO A 48 1.34 4.14 6.29
CA PRO A 48 1.10 2.82 6.86
C PRO A 48 2.39 2.21 7.40
N ASP A 49 2.27 1.43 8.48
CA ASP A 49 3.38 0.68 9.07
C ASP A 49 3.63 -0.64 8.32
N LYS A 50 4.82 -1.23 8.49
CA LYS A 50 5.09 -2.58 7.96
C LYS A 50 4.15 -3.58 8.65
N PRO A 51 3.39 -4.41 7.90
CA PRO A 51 2.53 -5.43 8.49
C PRO A 51 3.36 -6.41 9.33
N LYS A 52 2.83 -6.75 10.50
CA LYS A 52 3.52 -7.63 11.47
C LYS A 52 3.53 -9.10 11.03
N ASP A 53 2.50 -9.49 10.29
CA ASP A 53 2.22 -10.88 9.94
C ASP A 53 2.60 -11.22 8.49
N PHE A 54 3.22 -10.28 7.76
CA PHE A 54 3.61 -10.48 6.36
C PHE A 54 5.04 -9.98 6.13
N ASP A 55 5.93 -10.88 5.73
CA ASP A 55 7.33 -10.52 5.53
C ASP A 55 7.54 -9.87 4.16
N LEU A 56 7.44 -8.54 4.14
CA LEU A 56 7.84 -7.76 2.97
C LEU A 56 9.35 -7.61 2.89
N ASP A 57 9.87 -7.91 1.70
CA ASP A 57 11.19 -7.45 1.31
C ASP A 57 11.28 -5.92 1.33
N ARG A 58 12.51 -5.42 1.46
CA ARG A 58 12.79 -3.99 1.60
C ARG A 58 12.34 -3.18 0.39
N ASP A 59 12.46 -3.73 -0.81
CA ASP A 59 12.22 -3.02 -2.05
C ASP A 59 10.73 -2.84 -2.28
N THR A 60 9.93 -3.89 -2.04
CA THR A 60 8.47 -3.81 -2.05
C THR A 60 7.96 -2.84 -0.99
N TYR A 61 8.47 -2.92 0.24
CA TYR A 61 8.08 -1.95 1.29
C TYR A 61 8.40 -0.51 0.86
N LEU A 62 9.58 -0.27 0.28
CA LEU A 62 9.95 1.06 -0.21
C LEU A 62 9.03 1.53 -1.35
N ALA A 63 8.68 0.63 -2.28
CA ALA A 63 7.74 0.94 -3.37
C ALA A 63 6.37 1.38 -2.82
N ILE A 64 5.88 0.72 -1.78
CA ILE A 64 4.62 1.07 -1.11
C ILE A 64 4.72 2.45 -0.44
N MET A 65 5.83 2.75 0.21
CA MET A 65 6.08 4.08 0.81
C MET A 65 6.12 5.20 -0.23
N VAL A 66 6.71 4.92 -1.40
CA VAL A 66 6.72 5.86 -2.53
C VAL A 66 5.32 6.04 -3.10
N ALA A 67 4.56 4.95 -3.27
CA ALA A 67 3.18 4.99 -3.73
C ALA A 67 2.29 5.83 -2.82
N PHE A 68 2.42 5.66 -1.50
CA PHE A 68 1.71 6.46 -0.51
C PHE A 68 2.05 7.94 -0.63
N ARG A 69 3.35 8.27 -0.73
CA ARG A 69 3.78 9.66 -0.89
C ARG A 69 3.27 10.28 -2.20
N GLN A 70 3.24 9.53 -3.30
CA GLN A 70 2.69 10.04 -4.57
C GLN A 70 1.19 10.27 -4.48
N ALA A 71 0.47 9.47 -3.68
CA ALA A 71 -0.97 9.56 -3.47
C ALA A 71 -1.39 10.77 -2.63
N PHE A 72 -0.66 11.04 -1.53
CA PHE A 72 -1.10 11.97 -0.49
C PHE A 72 -0.14 13.17 -0.29
N SER A 73 0.70 13.49 -1.29
CA SER A 73 1.59 14.67 -1.26
C SER A 73 0.95 15.92 -1.82
#